data_AF-A0A1Y3NPJ1-F1
#
_entry.id   AF-A0A1Y3NPJ1-F1
#
_cell.length_a   1.000
_cell.length_b   1.000
_cell.length_c   1.000
_cell.angle_alpha   90.00
_cell.angle_beta   90.00
_cell.angle_gamma   90.00
#
_symmetry.space_group_name_H-M   'P 1'
#
loop_
_entity.id
_entity.type
_entity.pdbx_description
1 polymer ?
#
loop_
_entity_poly.entity_id
_entity_poly.type
_entity_poly.pdbx_seq_one_letter_code
_entity_poly.pdbx_strand_id
1 'polypeptide(L)'
;QHNLYNVLKAYSRYNPSIGYCQGMGFLAGILLMFIPAEDAFWLLVSTIENYGITGYYSQDLDKLKSDNDIFTKILKQKLPRLYNHLVNLEIDTILFTTEWFLCLYSKTLPWPCLLRVWDLFYYYGII
;
A
#
# COMPACT_ATOMS: atom_id res chain seq x y z
N GLN A 1 18.62 -5.28 9.30
CA GLN A 1 17.77 -6.48 9.18
C GLN A 1 17.09 -6.87 10.50
N HIS A 2 17.78 -6.86 11.65
CA HIS A 2 17.15 -7.20 12.96
C HIS A 2 15.94 -6.32 13.31
N ASN A 3 16.03 -4.99 13.12
CA ASN A 3 14.93 -4.07 13.41
C ASN A 3 13.68 -4.33 12.55
N LEU A 4 13.85 -4.60 11.25
CA LEU A 4 12.73 -4.91 10.35
C LEU A 4 11.98 -6.17 10.81
N TYR A 5 12.72 -7.23 11.14
CA TYR A 5 12.13 -8.46 11.66
C TYR A 5 11.36 -8.19 12.97
N ASN A 6 11.93 -7.42 13.89
CA ASN A 6 11.29 -7.11 15.17
C ASN A 6 10.01 -6.28 14.99
N VAL A 7 10.02 -5.26 14.11
CA VAL A 7 8.85 -4.43 13.81
C VAL A 7 7.71 -5.28 13.22
N LEU A 8 7.99 -6.09 12.21
CA LEU A 8 6.98 -6.94 11.57
C LEU A 8 6.47 -8.05 12.49
N LYS A 9 7.36 -8.63 13.31
CA LYS A 9 6.99 -9.61 14.33
C LYS A 9 6.13 -8.97 15.41
N ALA A 10 6.46 -7.77 15.87
CA ALA A 10 5.64 -7.03 16.82
C ALA A 10 4.27 -6.72 16.23
N TYR A 11 4.20 -6.26 14.97
CA TYR A 11 2.94 -5.98 14.30
C TYR A 11 2.03 -7.21 14.20
N SER A 12 2.57 -8.36 13.76
CA SER A 12 1.77 -9.59 13.67
C SER A 12 1.26 -10.12 15.02
N ARG A 13 1.88 -9.71 16.14
CA ARG A 13 1.40 -9.99 17.50
C ARG A 13 0.40 -8.93 17.98
N TYR A 14 0.60 -7.68 17.59
CA TYR A 14 -0.26 -6.56 17.94
C TYR A 14 -1.64 -6.68 17.28
N ASN A 15 -1.70 -7.03 15.99
CA ASN A 15 -2.94 -7.25 15.25
C ASN A 15 -2.97 -8.66 14.63
N PRO A 16 -3.35 -9.70 15.40
CA PRO A 16 -3.37 -11.08 14.92
C PRO A 16 -4.39 -11.36 13.80
N SER A 17 -5.45 -10.55 13.71
CA SER A 17 -6.47 -10.68 12.64
C SER A 17 -5.90 -10.43 11.25
N ILE A 18 -5.01 -9.44 11.12
CA ILE A 18 -4.30 -9.16 9.87
C ILE A 18 -3.00 -9.98 9.82
N GLY A 19 -2.30 -10.08 10.95
CA GLY A 19 -1.00 -10.72 11.02
C GLY A 19 0.05 -9.99 10.17
N TYR A 20 0.97 -10.75 9.59
CA TYR A 20 1.91 -10.22 8.60
C TYR A 20 1.35 -10.46 7.19
N CYS A 21 1.20 -9.38 6.42
CA CYS A 21 0.83 -9.45 5.02
C CYS A 21 2.00 -9.07 4.10
N GLN A 22 2.09 -9.74 2.95
CA GLN A 22 3.11 -9.49 1.94
C GLN A 22 2.94 -8.06 1.38
N GLY A 23 3.96 -7.23 1.59
CA GLY A 23 3.94 -5.79 1.25
C GLY A 23 4.35 -4.92 2.45
N MET A 24 3.95 -5.31 3.66
CA MET A 24 4.29 -4.58 4.90
C MET A 24 5.80 -4.43 5.10
N GLY A 25 6.59 -5.40 4.66
CA GLY A 25 8.05 -5.35 4.77
C GLY A 25 8.69 -4.19 4.01
N PHE A 26 8.13 -3.78 2.87
CA PHE A 26 8.64 -2.62 2.14
C PHE A 26 8.29 -1.32 2.85
N LEU A 27 7.04 -1.19 3.32
CA LEU A 27 6.59 -0.04 4.10
C LEU A 27 7.46 0.12 5.36
N ALA A 28 7.55 -0.92 6.20
CA ALA A 28 8.36 -0.91 7.41
C ALA A 28 9.85 -0.68 7.12
N GLY A 29 10.36 -1.23 6.01
CA GLY A 29 11.74 -1.03 5.58
C GLY A 29 12.06 0.44 5.32
N ILE A 30 11.17 1.17 4.65
CA ILE A 30 11.35 2.59 4.37
C ILE A 30 11.17 3.43 5.64
N LEU A 31 10.18 3.13 6.48
CA LEU A 31 9.99 3.83 7.76
C LEU A 31 11.27 3.75 8.62
N LEU A 32 11.89 2.58 8.69
CA LEU A 32 13.14 2.35 9.41
C LEU A 32 14.36 3.09 8.84
N MET A 33 14.28 3.66 7.63
CA MET A 33 15.33 4.52 7.09
C MET A 33 15.28 5.95 7.67
N PHE A 34 14.13 6.37 8.21
CA PHE A 34 13.90 7.74 8.66
C PHE A 34 13.74 7.87 10.17
N ILE A 35 13.17 6.85 10.82
CA ILE A 35 12.80 6.92 12.24
C ILE A 35 13.26 5.66 13.01
N PRO A 36 13.47 5.78 14.33
CA PRO A 36 13.78 4.64 15.19
C PRO A 36 12.76 3.51 15.10
N ALA A 37 13.15 2.29 15.50
CA ALA A 37 12.34 1.10 15.33
C ALA A 37 10.98 1.14 16.06
N GLU A 38 10.93 1.76 17.24
CA GLU A 38 9.69 1.93 18.00
C GLU A 38 8.73 2.88 17.27
N ASP A 39 9.23 4.03 16.81
CA ASP A 39 8.44 5.00 16.05
C ASP A 39 7.98 4.40 14.71
N ALA A 40 8.85 3.63 14.04
CA ALA A 40 8.50 2.91 12.81
C ALA A 40 7.39 1.89 13.04
N PHE A 41 7.38 1.21 14.19
CA PHE A 41 6.30 0.31 14.56
C PHE A 41 4.98 1.06 14.74
N TRP A 42 4.97 2.14 15.53
CA TRP A 42 3.74 2.92 15.75
C TRP A 42 3.23 3.60 14.48
N LEU A 43 4.14 4.09 13.63
CA LEU A 43 3.75 4.65 12.35
C LEU A 43 3.21 3.57 11.40
N LEU A 44 3.79 2.36 11.37
CA LEU A 44 3.23 1.23 10.62
C LEU A 44 1.81 0.88 11.09
N VAL A 45 1.60 0.76 12.41
CA VAL A 45 0.28 0.52 13.01
C VAL A 45 -0.70 1.61 12.60
N SER A 46 -0.33 2.88 12.80
CA SER A 46 -1.18 4.01 12.47
C SER A 46 -1.50 4.06 10.98
N THR A 47 -0.51 3.82 10.12
CA THR A 47 -0.71 3.76 8.66
C THR A 47 -1.75 2.73 8.28
N ILE A 48 -1.69 1.53 8.86
CA ILE A 48 -2.60 0.44 8.49
C ILE A 48 -3.99 0.63 9.09
N GLU A 49 -4.09 1.07 10.34
CA GLU A 49 -5.35 1.11 11.09
C GLU A 49 -6.07 2.45 10.96
N ASN A 50 -5.35 3.57 10.93
CA ASN A 50 -5.93 4.92 11.00
C ASN A 50 -6.04 5.61 9.64
N TYR A 51 -5.20 5.25 8.65
CA TYR A 51 -5.24 5.87 7.31
C TYR A 51 -6.07 5.07 6.29
N GLY A 52 -6.96 4.20 6.78
CA GLY A 52 -8.01 3.60 5.97
C GLY A 52 -7.53 2.52 4.99
N ILE A 53 -6.33 1.96 5.14
CA ILE A 53 -5.81 0.86 4.29
C ILE A 53 -5.93 -0.52 4.94
N THR A 54 -6.63 -0.65 6.07
CA THR A 54 -6.76 -1.94 6.79
C THR A 54 -7.28 -3.05 5.85
N GLY A 55 -8.27 -2.73 5.03
CA GLY A 55 -8.85 -3.66 4.04
C GLY A 55 -7.92 -3.98 2.85
N TYR A 56 -6.77 -3.32 2.70
CA TYR A 56 -5.75 -3.78 1.76
C TYR A 56 -5.03 -5.02 2.27
N TYR A 57 -4.99 -5.22 3.59
CA TYR A 57 -4.30 -6.34 4.21
C TYR A 57 -5.28 -7.39 4.77
N SER A 58 -6.58 -7.29 4.44
CA SER A 58 -7.57 -8.31 4.75
C SER A 58 -7.30 -9.59 3.94
N GLN A 59 -7.84 -10.72 4.38
CA GLN A 59 -7.68 -12.00 3.67
C GLN A 59 -8.24 -11.95 2.24
N ASP A 60 -9.31 -11.18 2.05
CA ASP A 60 -10.01 -11.06 0.77
C ASP A 60 -9.54 -9.89 -0.09
N LEU A 61 -8.65 -9.02 0.42
CA LEU A 61 -8.21 -7.79 -0.24
C LEU A 61 -9.41 -6.92 -0.67
N ASP A 62 -10.46 -6.91 0.13
CA ASP A 62 -11.77 -6.32 -0.16
C ASP A 62 -11.66 -4.84 -0.56
N LYS A 63 -10.96 -4.05 0.25
CA LYS A 63 -10.77 -2.62 -0.05
C LYS A 63 -9.85 -2.41 -1.26
N LEU A 64 -8.82 -3.24 -1.41
CA LEU A 64 -7.90 -3.15 -2.55
C LEU A 64 -8.64 -3.41 -3.88
N LYS A 65 -9.52 -4.41 -3.91
CA LYS A 65 -10.36 -4.70 -5.07
C LYS A 65 -11.33 -3.56 -5.36
N SER A 66 -11.98 -3.01 -4.33
CA SER A 66 -12.84 -1.83 -4.45
C SER A 66 -12.07 -0.64 -5.05
N ASP A 67 -10.88 -0.34 -4.54
CA ASP A 67 -10.09 0.80 -5.01
C ASP A 67 -9.49 0.54 -6.41
N ASN A 68 -9.23 -0.73 -6.77
CA ASN A 68 -8.92 -1.13 -8.13
C ASN A 68 -10.08 -0.88 -9.10
N ASP A 69 -11.33 -1.16 -8.71
CA ASP A 69 -12.50 -0.87 -9.54
C ASP A 69 -12.68 0.63 -9.77
N ILE A 70 -12.42 1.44 -8.73
CA ILE A 70 -12.41 2.91 -8.84
C ILE A 70 -11.31 3.35 -9.80
N PHE A 71 -10.09 2.84 -9.64
CA PHE A 71 -8.98 3.11 -10.55
C PHE A 71 -9.32 2.76 -12.00
N THR A 72 -9.93 1.59 -12.24
CA THR A 72 -10.35 1.13 -13.57
C THR A 72 -11.36 2.08 -14.20
N LYS A 73 -12.33 2.56 -13.43
CA LYS A 73 -13.31 3.56 -13.88
C LYS A 73 -12.62 4.88 -14.25
N ILE A 74 -11.70 5.36 -13.41
CA ILE A 74 -10.92 6.58 -13.67
C ILE A 74 -10.07 6.41 -14.95
N LEU A 75 -9.39 5.27 -15.11
CA LEU A 75 -8.58 4.97 -16.28
C LEU A 75 -9.41 4.99 -17.56
N LYS A 76 -10.60 4.37 -17.54
CA LYS A 76 -11.55 4.40 -18.65
C LYS A 76 -12.01 5.82 -18.99
N GLN A 77 -12.29 6.64 -17.98
CA GLN A 77 -12.77 8.02 -18.18
C GLN A 77 -11.66 8.97 -18.67
N LYS A 78 -10.46 8.87 -18.08
CA LYS A 78 -9.37 9.82 -18.32
C LYS A 78 -8.45 9.41 -19.48
N LEU A 79 -8.25 8.10 -19.67
CA LEU A 79 -7.36 7.53 -20.70
C LEU A 79 -8.05 6.39 -21.46
N PRO A 80 -9.18 6.65 -22.15
CA PRO A 80 -9.98 5.60 -22.80
C PRO A 80 -9.21 4.79 -23.84
N ARG A 81 -8.24 5.41 -24.54
CA ARG A 81 -7.36 4.72 -25.49
C ARG A 81 -6.50 3.65 -24.82
N LEU A 82 -5.93 3.97 -23.65
CA LEU A 82 -5.11 3.04 -22.88
C LEU A 82 -5.98 1.94 -22.27
N TYR A 83 -7.12 2.30 -21.69
CA TYR A 83 -8.08 1.33 -21.16
C TYR A 83 -8.48 0.29 -22.22
N ASN A 84 -8.93 0.73 -23.40
CA ASN A 84 -9.32 -0.18 -24.47
C ASN A 84 -8.14 -1.06 -24.94
N HIS A 85 -6.92 -0.51 -24.96
CA HIS A 85 -5.73 -1.28 -25.30
C HIS A 85 -5.45 -2.40 -24.29
N LEU A 86 -5.55 -2.11 -22.99
CA LEU A 86 -5.39 -3.13 -21.94
C LEU A 86 -6.48 -4.21 -22.03
N VAL A 87 -7.74 -3.82 -22.26
CA VAL A 87 -8.86 -4.76 -22.45
C VAL A 87 -8.62 -5.68 -23.65
N ASN A 88 -8.14 -5.15 -24.78
CA ASN A 88 -7.81 -5.94 -25.97
C ASN A 88 -6.66 -6.93 -25.75
N LEU A 89 -5.79 -6.65 -24.77
CA LEU A 89 -4.69 -7.53 -24.37
C LEU A 89 -5.08 -8.46 -23.20
N GLU A 90 -6.32 -8.41 -22.74
CA GLU A 90 -6.81 -9.17 -21.57
C GLU A 90 -6.00 -8.88 -20.28
N ILE A 91 -5.48 -7.65 -20.15
CA ILE A 91 -4.71 -7.22 -18.98
C ILE A 91 -5.66 -6.54 -17.99
N ASP A 92 -5.92 -7.22 -16.88
CA ASP A 92 -6.62 -6.61 -15.75
C ASP A 92 -5.68 -5.63 -15.01
N THR A 93 -6.21 -4.44 -14.72
CA THR A 93 -5.60 -3.44 -13.85
C THR A 93 -5.10 -3.99 -12.52
N ILE A 94 -5.81 -4.98 -11.94
CA ILE A 94 -5.46 -5.55 -10.64
C ILE A 94 -4.06 -6.17 -10.63
N LEU A 95 -3.57 -6.61 -11.80
CA LEU A 95 -2.25 -7.23 -11.95
C LEU A 95 -1.11 -6.29 -11.56
N PHE A 96 -1.27 -4.98 -11.73
CA PHE A 96 -0.24 -4.00 -11.36
C PHE A 96 -0.66 -3.10 -10.18
N THR A 97 -1.95 -2.82 -10.00
CA THR A 97 -2.40 -1.98 -8.88
C THR A 97 -2.28 -2.68 -7.53
N THR A 98 -2.31 -4.02 -7.49
CA THR A 98 -2.13 -4.78 -6.24
C THR A 98 -0.81 -4.43 -5.55
N GLU A 99 0.29 -4.39 -6.30
CA GLU A 99 1.60 -4.00 -5.74
C GLU A 99 1.60 -2.53 -5.31
N TRP A 100 1.03 -1.65 -6.13
CA TRP A 100 0.96 -0.22 -5.85
C TRP A 100 0.27 0.05 -4.52
N PHE A 101 -0.86 -0.60 -4.27
CA PHE A 101 -1.66 -0.38 -3.06
C PHE A 101 -1.09 -1.12 -1.84
N LEU A 102 -0.71 -2.40 -1.96
CA LEU A 102 -0.15 -3.17 -0.83
C LEU A 102 1.16 -2.59 -0.31
N CYS A 103 1.97 -2.00 -1.20
CA CYS A 103 3.26 -1.43 -0.85
C CYS A 103 3.22 0.10 -0.73
N LEU A 104 2.05 0.75 -0.84
CA LEU A 104 1.94 2.22 -0.88
C LEU A 104 2.98 2.86 -1.84
N TYR A 105 3.09 2.29 -3.04
CA TYR A 105 4.01 2.66 -4.11
C TYR A 105 5.51 2.50 -3.80
N SER A 106 5.88 1.98 -2.62
CA SER A 106 7.27 1.91 -2.16
C SER A 106 8.19 1.06 -3.03
N LYS A 107 7.60 0.13 -3.80
CA LYS A 107 8.32 -0.77 -4.70
C LYS A 107 8.34 -0.27 -6.15
N THR A 108 7.48 0.69 -6.48
CA THR A 108 7.20 1.10 -7.86
C THR A 108 7.75 2.48 -8.19
N LEU A 109 7.60 3.46 -7.30
CA LEU A 109 7.98 4.84 -7.58
C LEU A 109 9.47 5.10 -7.25
N PRO A 110 10.15 5.95 -8.05
CA PRO A 110 11.45 6.48 -7.66
C PRO A 110 11.37 7.22 -6.33
N TRP A 111 12.45 7.16 -5.56
CA TRP A 111 12.52 7.69 -4.20
C TRP A 111 11.97 9.12 -4.02
N PRO A 112 12.31 10.13 -4.85
CA PRO A 112 11.78 11.47 -4.68
C PRO A 112 10.26 11.55 -4.87
N CYS A 113 9.69 10.78 -5.82
CA CYS A 113 8.25 10.73 -6.02
C CYS A 113 7.54 10.04 -4.87
N LEU A 114 8.12 8.94 -4.38
CA LEU A 114 7.54 8.18 -3.27
C LEU A 114 7.35 9.06 -2.03
N LEU A 115 8.37 9.82 -1.64
CA LEU A 115 8.29 10.70 -0.47
C LEU A 115 7.20 11.76 -0.63
N ARG A 116 7.04 12.33 -1.82
CA ARG A 116 5.95 13.31 -2.08
C ARG A 116 4.57 12.67 -2.03
N VAL A 117 4.42 11.45 -2.52
CA VAL A 117 3.17 10.69 -2.40
C VAL A 117 2.86 10.40 -0.94
N TRP A 118 3.86 10.01 -0.15
CA TRP A 118 3.68 9.74 1.28
C TRP A 118 3.38 11.00 2.09
N ASP A 119 4.04 12.13 1.81
CA ASP A 119 3.72 13.42 2.42
C ASP A 119 2.23 13.77 2.21
N LEU A 120 1.74 13.62 0.98
CA LEU A 120 0.34 13.89 0.66
C LEU A 120 -0.61 12.87 1.30
N PHE A 121 -0.22 11.60 1.32
CA PHE A 121 -0.98 10.53 1.97
C PHE A 121 -1.15 10.78 3.47
N TYR A 122 -0.08 11.14 4.19
CA TYR A 122 -0.18 11.43 5.62
C TYR A 122 -0.85 12.77 5.93
N TYR A 123 -0.77 13.74 5.01
CA TYR A 123 -1.41 15.04 5.19
C TYR A 123 -2.92 15.00 4.91
N TYR A 124 -3.36 14.36 3.83
CA TYR A 124 -4.77 14.32 3.41
C TYR A 124 -5.51 13.06 3.86
N GLY A 125 -4.79 11.97 4.14
CA GLY A 125 -5.38 10.64 4.31
C GLY A 125 -5.85 10.02 2.99
N ILE A 126 -6.50 8.87 3.09
CA ILE A 126 -7.33 8.34 2.00
C ILE A 126 -8.70 9.00 2.10
N ILE A 127 -9.02 9.82 1.10
CA ILE A 127 -10.33 10.48 0.93
C ILE A 127 -11.41 9.44 0.67
#